data_AF-A0A965VLY7-F1
#
_entry.id   AF-A0A965VLY7-F1
#
_cell.length_a   1.000
_cell.length_b   1.000
_cell.length_c   1.000
_cell.angle_alpha   90.00
_cell.angle_beta   90.00
_cell.angle_gamma   90.00
#
_symmetry.space_group_name_H-M   'P 1'
#
loop_
_entity.id
_entity.type
_entity.pdbx_description
1 polymer ?
#
loop_
_entity_poly.entity_id
_entity_poly.type
_entity_poly.pdbx_seq_one_letter_code
_entity_poly.pdbx_strand_id
1 'polypeptide(L)'
;VAVQLATAGAKVDEVTAAMFAADQYRDYMELNGLTMQLTEALAEYWHSRIRSELGFASEDPTDIAGMFKLDYRGARFSLGYPACPDMEDRRKVVELLKPERVGVELSEELQLHPEQSTDAFVFHHPEAKYFSV
;
A
#
# COMPACT_ATOMS: atom_id res chain seq x y z
N VAL A 1 -11.99 -0.46 12.80
CA VAL A 1 -11.41 -0.20 11.46
C VAL A 1 -10.09 0.53 11.66
N ALA A 2 -9.05 0.16 10.92
CA ALA A 2 -7.77 0.86 10.93
C ALA A 2 -7.53 1.54 9.57
N VAL A 3 -6.67 2.55 9.55
CA VAL A 3 -6.29 3.28 8.34
C VAL A 3 -4.78 3.14 8.16
N GLN A 4 -4.36 2.85 6.94
CA GLN A 4 -2.96 2.57 6.62
C GLN A 4 -2.52 3.41 5.43
N LEU A 5 -1.28 3.90 5.51
CA LEU A 5 -0.54 4.43 4.38
C LEU A 5 0.91 3.93 4.50
N ALA A 6 1.45 3.38 3.41
CA ALA A 6 2.81 2.88 3.32
C ALA A 6 3.51 3.51 2.11
N THR A 7 4.82 3.74 2.22
CA THR A 7 5.65 4.27 1.13
C THR A 7 7.03 3.63 1.15
N ALA A 8 7.63 3.41 -0.02
CA ALA A 8 9.06 3.10 -0.15
C ALA A 8 9.95 4.36 -0.10
N GLY A 9 9.33 5.55 -0.14
CA GLY A 9 10.02 6.85 -0.07
C GLY A 9 10.55 7.35 -1.42
N ALA A 10 10.78 8.66 -1.50
CA ALA A 10 11.03 9.37 -2.77
C ALA A 10 12.44 9.15 -3.35
N LYS A 11 13.37 8.53 -2.60
CA LYS A 11 14.77 8.44 -3.04
C LYS A 11 14.93 7.61 -4.32
N VAL A 12 14.05 6.64 -4.53
CA VAL A 12 14.09 5.81 -5.73
C VAL A 12 13.82 6.63 -6.98
N ASP A 13 12.92 7.62 -6.94
CA ASP A 13 12.61 8.48 -8.09
C ASP A 13 13.84 9.25 -8.58
N GLU A 14 14.67 9.76 -7.65
CA GLU A 14 15.92 10.43 -8.01
C GLU A 14 16.91 9.48 -8.70
N VAL A 15 17.01 8.24 -8.20
CA VAL A 15 17.95 7.24 -8.74
C VAL A 15 17.48 6.74 -10.10
N THR A 16 16.19 6.45 -10.25
CA THR A 16 15.61 5.98 -11.50
C THR A 16 15.62 7.07 -12.56
N ALA A 17 15.39 8.34 -12.20
CA ALA A 17 15.54 9.46 -13.13
C ALA A 17 16.97 9.62 -13.65
N ALA A 18 17.98 9.47 -12.77
CA ALA A 18 19.39 9.51 -13.17
C ALA A 18 19.76 8.34 -14.11
N MET A 19 19.28 7.13 -13.82
CA MET A 19 19.47 5.96 -14.70
C MET A 19 18.82 6.17 -16.07
N PHE A 20 17.59 6.70 -16.10
CA PHE A 20 16.89 7.00 -17.35
C PHE A 20 17.65 8.03 -18.19
N ALA A 21 18.12 9.12 -17.57
CA ALA A 21 18.92 10.15 -18.26
C ALA A 21 20.27 9.64 -18.78
N ALA A 22 20.79 8.54 -18.22
CA ALA A 22 22.02 7.86 -18.64
C ALA A 22 21.78 6.70 -19.62
N ASP A 23 20.58 6.58 -20.21
CA ASP A 23 20.16 5.49 -21.10
C ASP A 23 20.26 4.09 -20.47
N GLN A 24 20.28 3.98 -19.13
CA GLN A 24 20.32 2.72 -18.38
C GLN A 24 18.92 2.14 -18.19
N TYR A 25 18.16 1.98 -19.28
CA TYR A 25 16.73 1.65 -19.25
C TYR A 25 16.40 0.33 -18.53
N ARG A 26 17.28 -0.67 -18.64
CA ARG A 26 17.09 -1.95 -17.97
C ARG A 26 17.16 -1.80 -16.45
N ASP A 27 18.24 -1.19 -15.95
CA ASP A 27 18.46 -0.99 -14.52
C ASP A 27 17.37 -0.08 -13.93
N TYR A 28 17.00 0.97 -14.66
CA TYR A 28 15.85 1.83 -14.35
C TYR A 28 14.57 1.01 -14.15
N MET A 29 14.22 0.16 -15.12
CA MET A 29 12.98 -0.61 -15.10
C MET A 29 12.99 -1.67 -13.99
N GLU A 30 14.11 -2.35 -13.79
CA GLU A 30 14.28 -3.36 -12.75
C GLU A 30 14.18 -2.75 -11.34
N LEU A 31 14.84 -1.61 -11.10
CA LEU A 31 14.79 -0.90 -9.82
C LEU A 31 13.39 -0.34 -9.53
N ASN A 32 12.76 0.28 -10.52
CA ASN A 32 11.40 0.79 -10.37
C ASN A 32 10.41 -0.34 -10.06
N GLY A 33 10.48 -1.45 -10.82
CA GLY A 33 9.65 -2.62 -10.60
C GLY A 33 9.86 -3.23 -9.21
N LEU A 34 11.11 -3.38 -8.77
CA LEU A 34 11.42 -3.86 -7.42
C LEU A 34 10.81 -2.95 -6.35
N THR A 35 10.88 -1.64 -6.52
CA THR A 35 10.38 -0.67 -5.53
C THR A 35 8.85 -0.69 -5.43
N MET A 36 8.15 -0.85 -6.56
CA MET A 36 6.70 -1.08 -6.57
C MET A 36 6.33 -2.33 -5.76
N GLN A 37 7.02 -3.45 -5.99
CA GLN A 37 6.78 -4.69 -5.24
C GLN A 37 7.11 -4.57 -3.76
N LEU A 38 8.18 -3.84 -3.41
CA LEU A 38 8.53 -3.57 -2.01
C LEU A 38 7.48 -2.71 -1.29
N THR A 39 6.85 -1.77 -2.00
CA THR A 39 5.77 -0.93 -1.46
C THR A 39 4.56 -1.80 -1.08
N GLU A 40 4.15 -2.71 -1.98
CA GLU A 40 3.05 -3.64 -1.71
C GLU A 40 3.40 -4.64 -0.60
N ALA A 41 4.62 -5.18 -0.60
CA ALA A 41 5.10 -6.04 0.47
C ALA A 41 5.14 -5.33 1.84
N LEU A 42 5.49 -4.05 1.88
CA LEU A 42 5.46 -3.24 3.10
C LEU A 42 4.03 -3.03 3.59
N ALA A 43 3.09 -2.77 2.67
CA ALA A 43 1.67 -2.66 3.01
C ALA A 43 1.13 -3.97 3.61
N GLU A 44 1.45 -5.12 3.01
CA GLU A 44 1.02 -6.42 3.54
C GLU A 44 1.73 -6.79 4.85
N TYR A 45 3.01 -6.45 5.01
CA TYR A 45 3.72 -6.61 6.28
C TYR A 45 3.00 -5.89 7.42
N TRP A 46 2.65 -4.63 7.21
CA TRP A 46 1.93 -3.85 8.22
C TRP A 46 0.48 -4.33 8.40
N HIS A 47 -0.15 -4.86 7.36
CA HIS A 47 -1.47 -5.47 7.48
C HIS A 47 -1.43 -6.74 8.34
N SER A 48 -0.48 -7.64 8.12
CA SER A 48 -0.24 -8.81 8.99
C SER A 48 0.08 -8.38 10.43
N ARG A 49 0.88 -7.33 10.60
CA ARG A 49 1.15 -6.78 11.93
C ARG A 49 -0.11 -6.25 12.63
N ILE A 50 -0.99 -5.53 11.93
CA ILE A 50 -2.28 -5.10 12.48
C ILE A 50 -3.11 -6.30 12.94
N ARG A 51 -3.20 -7.36 12.12
CA ARG A 51 -3.91 -8.59 12.49
C ARG A 51 -3.31 -9.24 13.73
N SER A 52 -1.98 -9.29 13.81
CA SER A 52 -1.25 -9.81 14.96
C SER A 52 -1.50 -9.01 16.24
N GLU A 53 -1.41 -7.68 16.19
CA GLU A 53 -1.66 -6.79 17.33
C GLU A 53 -3.12 -6.84 17.80
N LEU A 54 -4.06 -7.17 16.91
CA LEU A 54 -5.46 -7.42 17.25
C LEU A 54 -5.74 -8.85 17.76
N GLY A 55 -4.73 -9.72 17.81
CA GLY A 55 -4.83 -11.10 18.32
C GLY A 55 -5.27 -12.14 17.29
N PHE A 56 -5.20 -11.84 15.99
CA PHE A 56 -5.63 -12.73 14.90
C PHE A 56 -4.46 -13.42 14.18
N ALA A 57 -3.23 -13.31 14.67
CA ALA A 57 -2.05 -13.93 14.04
C ALA A 57 -2.18 -15.45 13.85
N SER A 58 -2.94 -16.14 14.71
CA SER A 58 -3.18 -17.59 14.57
C SER A 58 -4.07 -17.96 13.39
N GLU A 59 -4.74 -16.98 12.77
CA GLU A 59 -5.57 -17.15 11.58
C GLU A 59 -4.79 -16.83 10.28
N ASP A 60 -3.54 -16.36 10.36
CA ASP A 60 -2.69 -16.13 9.20
C ASP A 60 -2.18 -17.47 8.63
N PRO A 61 -1.99 -17.58 7.30
CA PRO A 61 -1.47 -18.78 6.67
C PRO A 61 0.01 -18.99 7.03
N THR A 62 0.44 -20.25 7.04
CA THR A 62 1.83 -20.61 7.36
C THR A 62 2.79 -20.45 6.19
N ASP A 63 2.26 -20.20 4.99
CA ASP A 63 3.03 -20.01 3.77
C ASP A 63 2.64 -18.73 3.01
N ILE A 64 3.52 -18.31 2.12
CA ILE A 64 3.33 -17.12 1.29
C ILE A 64 2.19 -17.33 0.28
N ALA A 65 1.96 -18.57 -0.17
CA ALA A 65 0.90 -18.88 -1.12
C ALA A 65 -0.49 -18.58 -0.54
N GLY A 66 -0.72 -18.86 0.74
CA GLY A 66 -1.95 -18.48 1.44
C GLY A 66 -2.09 -16.96 1.55
N MET A 67 -1.00 -16.22 1.80
CA MET A 67 -1.05 -14.75 1.82
C MET A 67 -1.54 -14.18 0.49
N PHE A 68 -1.04 -14.70 -0.64
CA PHE A 68 -1.49 -14.28 -1.98
C PHE A 68 -2.93 -14.67 -2.30
N LYS A 69 -3.45 -15.72 -1.65
CA LYS A 69 -4.87 -16.11 -1.75
C LYS A 69 -5.76 -15.31 -0.82
N LEU A 70 -5.19 -14.43 0.01
CA LEU A 70 -5.88 -13.67 1.04
C LEU A 70 -6.51 -14.61 2.09
N ASP A 71 -5.86 -15.74 2.38
CA ASP A 71 -6.32 -16.76 3.34
C ASP A 71 -6.04 -16.31 4.80
N TYR A 72 -6.43 -15.09 5.14
CA TYR A 72 -6.34 -14.50 6.48
C TYR A 72 -7.64 -13.77 6.84
N ARG A 73 -7.82 -13.44 8.11
CA ARG A 73 -9.00 -12.69 8.57
C ARG A 73 -8.95 -11.23 8.13
N GLY A 74 -10.06 -10.76 7.58
CA GLY A 74 -10.24 -9.35 7.25
C GLY A 74 -9.82 -8.99 5.83
N ALA A 75 -9.82 -7.71 5.51
CA ALA A 75 -9.47 -7.21 4.18
C ALA A 75 -8.87 -5.79 4.25
N ARG A 76 -8.03 -5.48 3.26
CA ARG A 76 -7.37 -4.19 3.05
C ARG A 76 -7.91 -3.53 1.77
N PHE A 77 -8.84 -2.59 1.89
CA PHE A 77 -9.43 -1.93 0.73
C PHE A 77 -8.67 -0.66 0.38
N SER A 78 -7.94 -0.69 -0.71
CA SER A 78 -7.25 0.48 -1.26
C SER A 78 -8.24 1.42 -1.93
N LEU A 79 -7.98 2.73 -1.86
CA LEU A 79 -8.84 3.74 -2.46
C LEU A 79 -8.60 3.81 -3.98
N GLY A 80 -9.67 4.01 -4.74
CA GLY A 80 -9.68 3.93 -6.21
C GLY A 80 -9.93 2.52 -6.77
N TYR A 81 -10.00 1.50 -5.91
CA TYR A 81 -10.36 0.13 -6.31
C TYR A 81 -11.87 -0.09 -6.26
N PRO A 82 -12.42 -1.16 -6.90
CA PRO A 82 -13.87 -1.35 -7.02
C PRO A 82 -14.67 -1.33 -5.71
N ALA A 83 -14.07 -1.74 -4.58
CA ALA A 83 -14.71 -1.71 -3.26
C ALA A 83 -14.72 -0.32 -2.61
N CYS A 84 -13.81 0.56 -3.04
CA CYS A 84 -13.65 1.94 -2.55
C CYS A 84 -13.34 2.88 -3.74
N PRO A 85 -14.28 3.05 -4.69
CA PRO A 85 -14.00 3.73 -5.96
C PRO A 85 -13.86 5.25 -5.83
N ASP A 86 -14.38 5.84 -4.74
CA ASP A 86 -14.30 7.28 -4.50
C ASP A 86 -12.89 7.67 -4.03
N MET A 87 -12.18 8.41 -4.88
CA MET A 87 -10.83 8.89 -4.59
C MET A 87 -10.83 10.02 -3.55
N GLU A 88 -11.92 10.77 -3.36
CA GLU A 88 -11.98 11.89 -2.40
C GLU A 88 -11.84 11.41 -0.94
N ASP A 89 -12.19 10.16 -0.66
CA ASP A 89 -11.98 9.53 0.64
C ASP A 89 -10.49 9.53 1.06
N ARG A 90 -9.55 9.66 0.10
CA ARG A 90 -8.12 9.76 0.38
C ARG A 90 -7.77 10.99 1.22
N ARG A 91 -8.50 12.10 1.06
CA ARG A 91 -8.29 13.29 1.91
C ARG A 91 -8.51 12.96 3.38
N LYS A 92 -9.49 12.13 3.70
CA LYS A 92 -9.78 11.69 5.08
C LYS A 92 -8.64 10.82 5.62
N VAL A 93 -8.09 9.91 4.82
CA VAL A 93 -6.94 9.07 5.18
C VAL A 93 -5.72 9.95 5.50
N VAL A 94 -5.41 10.90 4.62
CA VAL A 94 -4.28 11.83 4.78
C VAL A 94 -4.44 12.72 6.01
N GLU A 95 -5.62 13.29 6.23
CA GLU A 95 -5.91 14.10 7.43
C GLU A 95 -5.71 13.33 8.74
N LEU A 96 -6.15 12.07 8.78
CA LEU A 96 -6.03 11.20 9.95
C LEU A 96 -4.57 10.77 10.21
N LEU A 97 -3.84 10.40 9.15
CA LEU A 97 -2.52 9.81 9.29
C LEU A 97 -1.37 10.80 9.31
N LYS A 98 -1.56 12.01 8.75
CA LYS A 98 -0.54 13.04 8.56
C LYS A 98 0.74 12.46 7.94
N PRO A 99 0.64 11.91 6.72
CA PRO A 99 1.67 11.09 6.11
C PRO A 99 2.90 11.90 5.68
N GLU A 100 2.86 13.23 5.78
CA GLU A 100 4.02 14.11 5.59
C GLU A 100 5.16 13.75 6.56
N ARG A 101 4.82 13.15 7.73
CA ARG A 101 5.78 12.62 8.69
C ARG A 101 6.66 11.49 8.14
N VAL A 102 6.24 10.84 7.05
CA VAL A 102 7.00 9.83 6.30
C VAL A 102 7.33 10.32 4.88
N GLY A 103 7.19 11.62 4.62
CA GLY A 103 7.52 12.24 3.35
C GLY A 103 6.53 11.97 2.22
N VAL A 104 5.25 11.69 2.56
CA VAL A 104 4.19 11.50 1.56
C VAL A 104 3.25 12.70 1.56
N GLU A 105 2.94 13.19 0.37
CA GLU A 105 2.04 14.31 0.11
C GLU A 105 0.88 13.86 -0.79
N LEU A 106 -0.24 14.59 -0.75
CA LEU A 106 -1.41 14.36 -1.60
C LEU A 106 -1.51 15.48 -2.65
N SER A 107 -1.51 15.13 -3.93
CA SER A 107 -1.69 16.11 -5.01
C SER A 107 -3.12 16.67 -5.08
N GLU A 108 -3.29 17.70 -5.92
CA GLU A 108 -4.62 18.25 -6.23
C GLU A 108 -5.53 17.18 -6.85
N GLU A 109 -4.97 16.31 -7.69
CA GLU A 109 -5.62 15.17 -8.35
C GLU A 109 -5.73 13.92 -7.47
N LEU A 110 -5.49 14.03 -6.16
CA LEU A 110 -5.62 12.95 -5.17
C LEU A 110 -4.62 11.80 -5.37
N GLN A 111 -3.46 12.06 -5.95
CA GLN A 111 -2.37 11.08 -6.05
C GLN A 111 -1.45 11.20 -4.84
N LEU A 112 -0.95 10.06 -4.36
CA LEU A 112 0.08 10.04 -3.33
C LEU A 112 1.45 10.27 -3.99
N HIS A 113 2.21 11.21 -3.44
CA HIS A 113 3.59 11.45 -3.83
C HIS A 113 4.52 11.15 -2.65
N PRO A 114 5.52 10.29 -2.83
CA PRO A 114 5.96 9.70 -4.09
C PRO A 114 5.05 8.53 -4.54
N GLU A 115 5.08 8.15 -5.82
CA GLU A 115 4.16 7.17 -6.42
C GLU A 115 4.28 5.76 -5.83
N GLN A 116 5.42 5.45 -5.22
CA GLN A 116 5.72 4.23 -4.48
C GLN A 116 5.02 4.27 -3.11
N SER A 117 3.73 4.59 -3.11
CA SER A 117 2.90 4.74 -1.92
C SER A 117 1.53 4.11 -2.15
N THR A 118 0.96 3.55 -1.08
CA THR A 118 -0.35 2.92 -1.10
C THR A 118 -1.10 3.23 0.19
N ASP A 119 -2.40 3.41 0.10
CA ASP A 119 -3.29 3.61 1.23
C ASP A 119 -4.43 2.60 1.23
N ALA A 120 -4.99 2.38 2.40
CA ALA A 120 -6.15 1.51 2.54
C ALA A 120 -6.91 1.71 3.85
N PHE A 121 -8.18 1.34 3.80
CA PHE A 121 -8.95 0.98 4.99
C PHE A 121 -8.72 -0.50 5.32
N VAL A 122 -8.44 -0.79 6.58
CA VAL A 122 -8.21 -2.15 7.08
C VAL A 122 -9.38 -2.57 7.97
N PHE A 123 -10.09 -3.61 7.54
CA PHE A 123 -11.24 -4.19 8.23
C PHE A 123 -10.89 -5.57 8.76
N HIS A 124 -11.20 -5.81 10.04
CA HIS A 124 -10.90 -7.06 10.74
C HIS A 124 -12.12 -8.01 10.83
N HIS A 125 -13.24 -7.66 10.20
CA HIS A 125 -14.43 -8.51 10.21
C HIS A 125 -14.13 -9.81 9.44
N PRO A 126 -14.46 -11.00 9.96
CA PRO A 126 -14.11 -12.27 9.31
C PRO A 126 -14.79 -12.47 7.94
N GLU A 127 -15.89 -11.77 7.69
CA GLU A 127 -16.58 -11.79 6.40
C GLU A 127 -16.19 -10.63 5.46
N ALA A 128 -15.23 -9.79 5.84
CA ALA A 128 -14.75 -8.74 4.93
C ALA A 128 -14.09 -9.37 3.71
N LYS A 129 -14.61 -9.07 2.52
CA LYS A 129 -14.12 -9.58 1.23
C LYS A 129 -14.14 -8.46 0.20
N TYR A 130 -13.34 -8.57 -0.85
CA TYR A 130 -13.42 -7.67 -2.00
C TYR A 130 -14.74 -7.87 -2.75
N PHE A 131 -15.33 -6.75 -3.14
CA PHE A 131 -16.54 -6.66 -3.96
C PHE A 131 -16.43 -5.43 -4.87
N SER A 132 -17.37 -5.31 -5.81
CA SER A 132 -17.52 -4.12 -6.65
C SER A 132 -18.84 -3.45 -6.33
N VAL A 133 -18.82 -2.11 -6.21
CA VAL A 133 -20.02 -1.26 -6.05
C VAL A 133 -20.70 -1.02 -7.39
#